data_AF-A0AAE4B1K7-F1
#
_entry.id   AF-A0AAE4B1K7-F1
#
_cell.length_a   1.000
_cell.length_b   1.000
_cell.length_c   1.000
_cell.angle_alpha   90.00
_cell.angle_beta   90.00
_cell.angle_gamma   90.00
#
_symmetry.space_group_name_H-M   'P 1'
#
loop_
_entity.id
_entity.type
_entity.pdbx_description
1 polymer ?
#
loop_
_entity_poly.entity_id
_entity_poly.type
_entity_poly.pdbx_seq_one_letter_code
_entity_poly.pdbx_strand_id
1 'polypeptide(L)'
;MESDDELRTIGEMARASGLTISALRFYDGAGVLSPAFVDPHNGYRRYAAGQVPAARLVAGLRRVGMPLSQITAMLDRHDDRPGMHALLDAHLRRLEDGLTDARRELSRIHRMIDGDLDLVEDLMTELTVPADGLRAALAAVRYAAGNDPELPTLSGVLIELLDGALRLVATDRYRMAIADVPLTDLTGPDTGVVAPLPLVDALVPLLAAGTPVRMSLSASEIAFAVGGHGLSGAPAPGEFPDYRRALAARAGEPLRVSVDAAALRRDVAAAPTVRHENATVMVLTIGADGSVEAGAPDRPHRVAVNQEFLLAALDAGGPGQLVLELDGPIMPLALRGPDSFAVVMPVRL
;
A
#
# COMPACT_ATOMS: atom_id res chain seq x y z
N MET A 1 -13.73 -44.75 -16.44
CA MET A 1 -14.85 -44.73 -17.39
C MET A 1 -15.99 -45.42 -16.67
N GLU A 2 -17.02 -44.80 -16.12
CA GLU A 2 -17.64 -43.48 -16.29
C GLU A 2 -17.95 -42.87 -14.90
N SER A 3 -17.69 -41.58 -14.69
CA SER A 3 -18.52 -40.80 -13.76
C SER A 3 -19.14 -39.70 -14.60
N ASP A 4 -20.16 -40.13 -15.34
CA ASP A 4 -20.93 -39.30 -16.25
C ASP A 4 -21.60 -38.16 -15.48
N ASP A 5 -21.81 -37.08 -16.21
CA ASP A 5 -21.99 -35.71 -15.79
C ASP A 5 -23.33 -35.51 -15.05
N GLU A 6 -23.42 -35.91 -13.78
CA GLU A 6 -24.64 -35.74 -12.99
C GLU A 6 -24.84 -34.25 -12.66
N LEU A 7 -25.52 -33.58 -13.59
CA LEU A 7 -25.89 -32.19 -13.56
C LEU A 7 -26.84 -31.92 -12.39
N ARG A 8 -26.30 -31.28 -11.35
CA ARG A 8 -27.02 -30.89 -10.13
C ARG A 8 -27.90 -29.68 -10.37
N THR A 9 -29.10 -29.71 -9.83
CA THR A 9 -29.96 -28.52 -9.78
C THR A 9 -29.31 -27.41 -8.95
N ILE A 10 -29.71 -26.16 -9.18
CA ILE A 10 -29.23 -25.02 -8.38
C ILE A 10 -29.42 -25.21 -6.86
N GLY A 11 -30.48 -25.92 -6.44
CA GLY A 11 -30.76 -26.20 -5.03
C GLY A 11 -29.84 -27.28 -4.43
N GLU A 12 -29.45 -28.28 -5.22
CA GLU A 12 -28.46 -29.28 -4.81
C GLU A 12 -27.05 -28.68 -4.77
N MET A 13 -26.73 -27.85 -5.77
CA MET A 13 -25.48 -27.10 -5.81
C MET A 13 -25.34 -26.15 -4.62
N ALA A 14 -26.41 -25.44 -4.26
CA ALA A 14 -26.47 -24.57 -3.08
C ALA A 14 -26.13 -25.35 -1.80
N ARG A 15 -26.80 -26.49 -1.58
CA ARG A 15 -26.55 -27.38 -0.43
C ARG A 15 -25.13 -27.93 -0.41
N ALA A 16 -24.59 -28.33 -1.56
CA ALA A 16 -23.26 -28.92 -1.65
C ALA A 16 -22.13 -27.89 -1.46
N SER A 17 -22.33 -26.65 -1.90
CA SER A 17 -21.32 -25.57 -1.87
C SER A 17 -21.38 -24.69 -0.62
N GLY A 18 -22.53 -24.65 0.07
CA GLY A 18 -22.80 -23.70 1.15
C GLY A 18 -23.18 -22.29 0.66
N LEU A 19 -23.36 -22.11 -0.65
CA LEU A 19 -23.91 -20.88 -1.23
C LEU A 19 -25.43 -20.91 -1.22
N THR A 20 -26.05 -19.74 -1.11
CA THR A 20 -27.50 -19.61 -1.32
C THR A 20 -27.86 -19.70 -2.80
N ILE A 21 -29.11 -20.07 -3.11
CA ILE A 21 -29.62 -20.07 -4.49
C ILE A 21 -29.50 -18.67 -5.13
N SER A 22 -29.75 -17.60 -4.35
CA SER A 22 -29.58 -16.23 -4.83
C SER A 22 -28.12 -15.91 -5.13
N ALA A 23 -27.18 -16.37 -4.31
CA ALA A 23 -25.75 -16.19 -4.55
C ALA A 23 -25.29 -16.92 -5.82
N LEU A 24 -25.74 -18.15 -6.06
CA LEU A 24 -25.44 -18.87 -7.30
C LEU A 24 -25.95 -18.14 -8.55
N ARG A 25 -27.15 -17.57 -8.51
CA ARG A 25 -27.67 -16.73 -9.60
C ARG A 25 -26.86 -15.46 -9.80
N PHE A 26 -26.42 -14.85 -8.70
CA PHE A 26 -25.57 -13.67 -8.75
C PHE A 26 -24.20 -13.97 -9.39
N TYR A 27 -23.56 -15.09 -9.01
CA TYR A 27 -22.25 -15.46 -9.55
C TYR A 27 -22.29 -15.91 -11.00
N ASP A 28 -23.37 -16.54 -11.44
CA ASP A 28 -23.63 -16.79 -12.86
C ASP A 28 -23.66 -15.48 -13.65
N GLY A 29 -24.47 -14.51 -13.21
CA GLY A 29 -24.56 -13.19 -13.87
C GLY A 29 -23.26 -12.38 -13.82
N ALA A 30 -22.41 -12.61 -12.83
CA ALA A 30 -21.11 -11.97 -12.69
C ALA A 30 -19.96 -12.75 -13.37
N GLY A 31 -20.24 -13.89 -14.01
CA GLY A 31 -19.22 -14.73 -14.66
C GLY A 31 -18.26 -15.44 -13.72
N VAL A 32 -18.52 -15.45 -12.41
CA VAL A 32 -17.64 -16.04 -11.39
C VAL A 32 -17.89 -17.55 -11.22
N LEU A 33 -19.14 -17.98 -11.39
CA LEU A 33 -19.51 -19.38 -11.35
C LEU A 33 -20.70 -19.62 -12.27
N SER A 34 -20.42 -19.88 -13.54
CA SER A 34 -21.45 -20.15 -14.54
C SER A 34 -21.95 -21.60 -14.46
N PRO A 35 -23.25 -21.86 -14.65
CA PRO A 35 -23.79 -23.20 -14.72
C PRO A 35 -23.24 -23.95 -15.93
N ALA A 36 -23.00 -25.25 -15.79
CA ALA A 36 -22.61 -26.12 -16.90
C ALA A 36 -23.70 -26.18 -17.99
N PHE A 37 -24.98 -26.03 -17.61
CA PHE A 37 -26.10 -26.01 -18.53
C PHE A 37 -27.23 -25.11 -18.04
N VAL A 38 -27.83 -24.36 -18.97
CA VAL A 38 -29.09 -23.63 -18.74
C VAL A 38 -30.13 -24.16 -19.71
N ASP A 39 -31.23 -24.67 -19.17
CA ASP A 39 -32.31 -25.22 -19.99
C ASP A 39 -32.99 -24.11 -20.81
N PRO A 40 -33.02 -24.20 -22.16
CA PRO A 40 -33.53 -23.16 -23.04
C PRO A 40 -35.04 -22.88 -22.89
N HIS A 41 -35.81 -23.84 -22.38
CA HIS A 41 -37.29 -23.75 -22.37
C HIS A 41 -37.82 -23.14 -21.08
N ASN A 42 -37.11 -23.34 -19.96
CA ASN A 42 -37.58 -22.96 -18.63
C ASN A 42 -36.54 -22.17 -17.82
N GLY A 43 -35.32 -21.98 -18.34
CA GLY A 43 -34.25 -21.22 -17.71
C GLY A 43 -33.63 -21.87 -16.47
N TYR A 44 -33.88 -23.16 -16.23
CA TYR A 44 -33.34 -23.86 -15.07
C TYR A 44 -31.83 -24.08 -15.24
N ARG A 45 -31.09 -23.71 -14.20
CA ARG A 45 -29.63 -23.84 -14.14
C ARG A 45 -29.23 -25.18 -13.57
N ARG A 46 -28.28 -25.83 -14.24
CA ARG A 46 -27.65 -27.06 -13.78
C ARG A 46 -26.14 -26.94 -13.74
N TYR A 47 -25.55 -27.52 -12.71
CA TYR A 47 -24.12 -27.44 -12.41
C TYR A 47 -23.50 -28.82 -12.44
N ALA A 48 -22.32 -28.95 -13.05
CA ALA A 48 -21.59 -30.20 -13.05
C ALA A 48 -21.07 -30.53 -11.65
N ALA A 49 -20.96 -31.81 -11.34
CA ALA A 49 -20.47 -32.24 -10.03
C ALA A 49 -19.06 -31.71 -9.71
N GLY A 50 -18.23 -31.54 -10.75
CA GLY A 50 -16.89 -30.97 -10.67
C GLY A 50 -16.85 -29.47 -10.33
N GLN A 51 -17.98 -28.75 -10.38
CA GLN A 51 -18.02 -27.33 -10.00
C GLN A 51 -18.15 -27.10 -8.49
N VAL A 52 -18.44 -28.15 -7.70
CA VAL A 52 -18.62 -28.05 -6.24
C VAL A 52 -17.38 -27.53 -5.52
N PRO A 53 -16.15 -28.01 -5.78
CA PRO A 53 -14.95 -27.47 -5.14
C PRO A 53 -14.75 -25.97 -5.39
N ALA A 54 -14.91 -25.51 -6.64
CA ALA A 54 -14.81 -24.09 -6.99
C ALA A 54 -15.86 -23.25 -6.25
N ALA A 55 -17.11 -23.73 -6.18
CA ALA A 55 -18.17 -23.04 -5.47
C ALA A 55 -17.94 -23.01 -3.94
N ARG A 56 -17.38 -24.06 -3.35
CA ARG A 56 -16.95 -24.07 -1.94
C ARG A 56 -15.83 -23.08 -1.68
N LEU A 57 -14.89 -22.97 -2.60
CA LEU A 57 -13.82 -21.98 -2.53
C LEU A 57 -14.41 -20.56 -2.55
N VAL A 58 -15.28 -20.25 -3.51
CA VAL A 58 -16.01 -18.96 -3.56
C VAL A 58 -16.75 -18.67 -2.25
N ALA A 59 -17.44 -19.67 -1.69
CA ALA A 59 -18.13 -19.54 -0.40
C ALA A 59 -17.18 -19.28 0.78
N GLY A 60 -15.99 -19.90 0.77
CA GLY A 60 -14.93 -19.65 1.75
C GLY A 60 -14.39 -18.23 1.67
N LEU A 61 -13.99 -17.80 0.47
CA LEU A 61 -13.44 -16.48 0.22
C LEU A 61 -14.42 -15.36 0.57
N ARG A 62 -15.72 -15.57 0.31
CA ARG A 62 -16.75 -14.59 0.72
C ARG A 62 -16.97 -14.48 2.21
N ARG A 63 -16.85 -15.59 2.95
CA ARG A 63 -16.99 -15.56 4.41
C ARG A 63 -15.90 -14.73 5.09
N VAL A 64 -14.72 -14.68 4.50
CA VAL A 64 -13.61 -13.83 4.99
C VAL A 64 -13.67 -12.41 4.42
N GLY A 65 -14.72 -12.05 3.68
CA GLY A 65 -14.91 -10.70 3.17
C GLY A 65 -14.12 -10.39 1.89
N MET A 66 -13.64 -11.39 1.15
CA MET A 66 -12.86 -11.15 -0.06
C MET A 66 -13.73 -10.44 -1.14
N PRO A 67 -13.21 -9.37 -1.78
CA PRO A 67 -13.88 -8.69 -2.89
C PRO A 67 -14.09 -9.61 -4.10
N LEU A 68 -15.16 -9.36 -4.87
CA LEU A 68 -15.51 -10.20 -6.01
C LEU A 68 -14.42 -10.26 -7.08
N SER A 69 -13.76 -9.12 -7.36
CA SER A 69 -12.67 -9.03 -8.32
C SER A 69 -11.50 -9.97 -7.98
N GLN A 70 -11.15 -10.07 -6.70
CA GLN A 70 -10.08 -10.95 -6.23
C GLN A 70 -10.49 -12.42 -6.23
N ILE A 71 -11.76 -12.70 -5.96
CA ILE A 71 -12.31 -14.06 -6.11
C ILE A 71 -12.19 -14.49 -7.59
N THR A 72 -12.56 -13.63 -8.53
CA THR A 72 -12.42 -13.93 -9.97
C THR A 72 -10.96 -14.16 -10.34
N ALA A 73 -10.05 -13.24 -9.98
CA ALA A 73 -8.62 -13.39 -10.24
C ALA A 73 -8.02 -14.69 -9.67
N MET A 74 -8.48 -15.11 -8.48
CA MET A 74 -8.05 -16.37 -7.86
C MET A 74 -8.56 -17.59 -8.63
N LEU A 75 -9.77 -17.55 -9.17
CA LEU A 75 -10.33 -18.63 -9.99
C LEU A 75 -9.67 -18.73 -11.36
N ASP A 76 -9.31 -17.59 -11.97
CA ASP A 76 -8.59 -17.54 -13.24
C ASP A 76 -7.19 -18.16 -13.12
N ARG A 77 -6.58 -18.10 -11.93
CA ARG A 77 -5.27 -18.67 -11.59
C ARG A 77 -5.35 -20.05 -10.94
N HIS A 78 -6.39 -20.84 -11.20
CA HIS A 78 -6.63 -22.12 -10.53
C HIS A 78 -5.46 -23.13 -10.59
N ASP A 79 -4.58 -23.02 -11.59
CA ASP A 79 -3.40 -23.88 -11.75
C ASP A 79 -2.15 -23.36 -10.99
N ASP A 80 -2.15 -22.11 -10.52
CA ASP A 80 -1.04 -21.47 -9.82
C ASP A 80 -1.28 -21.40 -8.31
N ARG A 81 -1.06 -22.54 -7.62
CA ARG A 81 -1.23 -22.62 -6.17
C ARG A 81 -0.39 -21.60 -5.38
N PRO A 82 0.92 -21.38 -5.71
CA PRO A 82 1.69 -20.33 -5.06
C PRO A 82 1.05 -18.94 -5.20
N GLY A 83 0.58 -18.57 -6.39
CA GLY A 83 -0.12 -17.30 -6.61
C GLY A 83 -1.43 -17.18 -5.81
N MET A 84 -2.22 -18.27 -5.74
CA MET A 84 -3.44 -18.29 -4.92
C MET A 84 -3.15 -18.09 -3.43
N HIS A 85 -2.11 -18.76 -2.89
CA HIS A 85 -1.71 -18.56 -1.50
C HIS A 85 -1.22 -17.12 -1.26
N ALA A 86 -0.43 -16.55 -2.17
CA ALA A 86 0.02 -15.17 -2.05
C ALA A 86 -1.14 -14.15 -2.00
N LEU A 87 -2.22 -14.39 -2.76
CA LEU A 87 -3.44 -13.57 -2.71
C LEU A 87 -4.19 -13.71 -1.38
N LEU A 88 -4.26 -14.93 -0.81
CA LEU A 88 -4.82 -15.16 0.52
C LEU A 88 -4.01 -14.45 1.60
N ASP A 89 -2.69 -14.59 1.58
CA ASP A 89 -1.80 -13.96 2.55
C ASP A 89 -1.87 -12.43 2.48
N ALA A 90 -1.96 -11.88 1.26
CA ALA A 90 -2.17 -10.45 1.07
C ALA A 90 -3.53 -9.99 1.61
N HIS A 91 -4.58 -10.81 1.47
CA HIS A 91 -5.88 -10.48 2.04
C HIS A 91 -5.90 -10.56 3.56
N LEU A 92 -5.25 -11.57 4.14
CA LEU A 92 -5.10 -11.73 5.58
C LEU A 92 -4.40 -10.50 6.18
N ARG A 93 -3.25 -10.10 5.62
CA ARG A 93 -2.54 -8.88 6.06
C ARG A 93 -3.46 -7.65 6.07
N ARG A 94 -4.23 -7.43 4.99
CA ARG A 94 -5.19 -6.31 4.96
C ARG A 94 -6.27 -6.38 6.04
N LEU A 95 -6.74 -7.58 6.40
CA LEU A 95 -7.72 -7.74 7.47
C LEU A 95 -7.10 -7.48 8.84
N GLU A 96 -5.86 -7.93 9.05
CA GLU A 96 -5.07 -7.69 10.26
C GLU A 96 -4.76 -6.20 10.44
N ASP A 97 -4.32 -5.53 9.36
CA ASP A 97 -4.11 -4.08 9.31
C ASP A 97 -5.39 -3.34 9.70
N GLY A 98 -6.51 -3.67 9.04
CA GLY A 98 -7.80 -3.02 9.30
C GLY A 98 -8.32 -3.27 10.73
N LEU A 99 -8.05 -4.45 11.32
CA LEU A 99 -8.39 -4.73 12.71
C LEU A 99 -7.52 -3.92 13.67
N THR A 100 -6.23 -3.81 13.39
CA THR A 100 -5.29 -3.00 14.16
C THR A 100 -5.73 -1.53 14.15
N ASP A 101 -6.09 -1.00 12.98
CA ASP A 101 -6.62 0.35 12.83
C ASP A 101 -7.93 0.55 13.61
N ALA A 102 -8.90 -0.37 13.46
CA ALA A 102 -10.17 -0.30 14.17
C ALA A 102 -9.99 -0.35 15.70
N ARG A 103 -9.04 -1.16 16.19
CA ARG A 103 -8.69 -1.23 17.61
C ARG A 103 -8.05 0.07 18.09
N ARG A 104 -7.14 0.66 17.31
CA ARG A 104 -6.52 1.96 17.64
C ARG A 104 -7.57 3.05 17.73
N GLU A 105 -8.50 3.11 16.79
CA GLU A 105 -9.57 4.10 16.76
C GLU A 105 -10.55 3.93 17.92
N LEU A 106 -11.01 2.70 18.19
CA LEU A 106 -11.86 2.42 19.35
C LEU A 106 -11.17 2.77 20.66
N SER A 107 -9.87 2.49 20.78
CA SER A 107 -9.09 2.88 21.95
C SER A 107 -9.01 4.40 22.09
N ARG A 108 -8.85 5.15 20.99
CA ARG A 108 -8.89 6.62 20.98
C ARG A 108 -10.26 7.12 21.45
N ILE A 109 -11.36 6.57 20.94
CA ILE A 109 -12.72 6.95 21.32
C ILE A 109 -12.98 6.65 22.79
N HIS A 110 -12.59 5.48 23.30
CA HIS A 110 -12.70 5.16 24.72
C HIS A 110 -11.97 6.18 25.59
N ARG A 111 -10.74 6.55 25.21
CA ARG A 111 -9.98 7.59 25.92
C ARG A 111 -10.64 8.97 25.87
N MET A 112 -11.25 9.35 24.74
CA MET A 112 -12.01 10.61 24.64
C MET A 112 -13.20 10.64 25.59
N ILE A 113 -13.87 9.48 25.76
CA ILE A 113 -15.01 9.35 26.67
C ILE A 113 -14.54 9.41 28.14
N ASP A 114 -13.42 8.77 28.45
CA ASP A 114 -12.90 8.66 29.83
C ASP A 114 -12.24 9.96 30.33
N GLY A 115 -11.95 10.92 29.44
CA GLY A 115 -11.35 12.21 29.81
C GLY A 115 -9.84 12.14 30.05
N ASP A 116 -9.21 11.01 29.71
CA ASP A 116 -7.79 10.69 29.96
C ASP A 116 -6.81 11.33 28.97
N LEU A 117 -7.23 12.35 28.20
CA LEU A 117 -6.34 13.00 27.24
C LEU A 117 -5.08 13.57 27.93
N ASP A 118 -5.23 14.13 29.14
CA ASP A 118 -4.13 14.72 29.90
C ASP A 118 -3.18 13.68 30.56
N LEU A 119 -3.62 12.41 30.73
CA LEU A 119 -2.81 11.36 31.39
C LEU A 119 -1.99 10.51 30.41
N VAL A 120 -2.28 10.60 29.11
CA VAL A 120 -1.66 9.77 28.05
C VAL A 120 -0.64 10.56 27.23
N GLU A 121 -0.70 11.90 27.23
CA GLU A 121 0.31 12.74 26.54
C GLU A 121 1.76 12.50 27.03
N ASP A 122 1.93 11.94 28.25
CA ASP A 122 3.22 11.60 28.87
C ASP A 122 3.61 10.10 28.74
N LEU A 123 2.83 9.26 28.05
CA LEU A 123 3.27 7.87 27.80
C LEU A 123 4.42 7.87 26.78
N MET A 124 5.62 7.64 27.29
CA MET A 124 6.84 7.56 26.50
C MET A 124 6.99 6.16 25.89
N THR A 125 7.32 6.13 24.61
CA THR A 125 7.76 4.92 23.91
C THR A 125 9.25 5.03 23.64
N GLU A 126 10.03 4.09 24.13
CA GLU A 126 11.47 4.01 23.89
C GLU A 126 11.77 2.89 22.89
N LEU A 127 12.54 3.20 21.85
CA LEU A 127 12.92 2.24 20.83
C LEU A 127 14.34 2.47 20.37
N THR A 128 14.96 1.43 19.84
CA THR A 128 16.30 1.50 19.25
C THR A 128 16.29 0.98 17.82
N VAL A 129 16.95 1.72 16.92
CA VAL A 129 17.13 1.35 15.50
C VAL A 129 18.58 1.50 15.06
N PRO A 130 19.04 0.74 14.04
CA PRO A 130 20.35 0.97 13.43
C PRO A 130 20.40 2.32 12.70
N ALA A 131 21.44 3.13 12.92
CA ALA A 131 21.57 4.44 12.25
C ALA A 131 21.60 4.35 10.73
N ASP A 132 22.22 3.31 10.16
CA ASP A 132 22.26 3.12 8.70
C ASP A 132 20.87 2.85 8.12
N GLY A 133 20.07 2.04 8.81
CA GLY A 133 18.68 1.77 8.44
C GLY A 133 17.82 3.03 8.53
N LEU A 134 17.91 3.76 9.64
CA LEU A 134 17.18 5.02 9.80
C LEU A 134 17.60 6.07 8.76
N ARG A 135 18.89 6.18 8.46
CA ARG A 135 19.41 7.10 7.44
C ARG A 135 18.89 6.76 6.05
N ALA A 136 18.90 5.48 5.68
CA ALA A 136 18.37 5.01 4.40
C ALA A 136 16.86 5.28 4.30
N ALA A 137 16.08 4.95 5.33
CA ALA A 137 14.64 5.16 5.36
C ALA A 137 14.27 6.65 5.32
N LEU A 138 14.97 7.52 6.07
CA LEU A 138 14.75 8.97 6.01
C LEU A 138 15.08 9.54 4.62
N ALA A 139 16.16 9.08 3.99
CA ALA A 139 16.48 9.45 2.60
C ALA A 139 15.40 8.99 1.63
N ALA A 140 14.78 7.83 1.88
CA ALA A 140 13.73 7.26 1.06
C ALA A 140 12.38 7.97 1.20
N VAL A 141 12.12 8.75 2.27
CA VAL A 141 10.80 9.35 2.50
C VAL A 141 10.78 10.87 2.56
N ARG A 142 11.79 11.52 3.15
CA ARG A 142 11.69 12.95 3.53
C ARG A 142 11.43 13.89 2.35
N TYR A 143 11.84 13.49 1.14
CA TYR A 143 11.63 14.28 -0.07
C TYR A 143 10.14 14.49 -0.40
N ALA A 144 9.26 13.62 0.10
CA ALA A 144 7.82 13.66 -0.14
C ALA A 144 7.07 14.56 0.85
N ALA A 145 7.73 15.08 1.89
CA ALA A 145 7.11 16.04 2.80
C ALA A 145 6.78 17.35 2.08
N GLY A 146 5.63 17.93 2.43
CA GLY A 146 5.20 19.22 1.93
C GLY A 146 5.88 20.39 2.65
N ASN A 147 5.57 21.60 2.19
CA ASN A 147 5.98 22.85 2.81
C ASN A 147 4.81 23.85 2.92
N ASP A 148 3.58 23.36 2.79
CA ASP A 148 2.36 24.14 2.85
C ASP A 148 2.10 24.57 4.31
N PRO A 149 2.21 25.87 4.64
CA PRO A 149 2.03 26.35 6.00
C PRO A 149 0.62 26.08 6.56
N GLU A 150 -0.37 25.87 5.68
CA GLU A 150 -1.74 25.52 6.08
C GLU A 150 -1.86 24.05 6.49
N LEU A 151 -0.87 23.21 6.16
CA LEU A 151 -0.84 21.77 6.45
C LEU A 151 0.45 21.37 7.19
N PRO A 152 0.62 21.82 8.45
CA PRO A 152 1.82 21.54 9.23
C PRO A 152 2.06 20.04 9.47
N THR A 153 1.00 19.22 9.53
CA THR A 153 1.10 17.75 9.64
C THR A 153 1.77 17.11 8.43
N LEU A 154 1.78 17.77 7.27
CA LEU A 154 2.43 17.31 6.04
C LEU A 154 3.84 17.87 5.87
N SER A 155 4.26 18.79 6.75
CA SER A 155 5.60 19.40 6.73
C SER A 155 6.63 18.62 7.55
N GLY A 156 6.44 17.30 7.62
CA GLY A 156 7.25 16.39 8.42
C GLY A 156 7.14 14.94 7.97
N VAL A 157 7.77 14.06 8.73
CA VAL A 157 7.76 12.62 8.54
C VAL A 157 6.97 11.98 9.68
N LEU A 158 5.89 11.28 9.37
CA LEU A 158 5.24 10.39 10.32
C LEU A 158 6.22 9.27 10.69
N ILE A 159 6.45 9.11 11.98
CA ILE A 159 7.20 8.03 12.60
C ILE A 159 6.20 7.23 13.42
N GLU A 160 5.94 5.98 13.06
CA GLU A 160 5.01 5.14 13.80
C GLU A 160 5.53 3.72 13.98
N LEU A 161 5.05 3.07 15.04
CA LEU A 161 5.24 1.64 15.25
C LEU A 161 4.15 0.87 14.53
N LEU A 162 4.56 -0.09 13.69
CA LEU A 162 3.65 -0.99 12.99
C LEU A 162 4.33 -2.36 12.82
N ASP A 163 3.63 -3.43 13.21
CA ASP A 163 4.09 -4.82 13.08
C ASP A 163 5.49 -5.10 13.65
N GLY A 164 5.88 -4.38 14.72
CA GLY A 164 7.21 -4.52 15.34
C GLY A 164 8.35 -3.88 14.54
N ALA A 165 8.03 -3.04 13.55
CA ALA A 165 8.98 -2.20 12.81
C ALA A 165 8.67 -0.71 13.03
N LEU A 166 9.68 0.13 12.78
CA LEU A 166 9.51 1.58 12.69
C LEU A 166 9.16 1.94 11.26
N ARG A 167 7.94 2.42 11.02
CA ARG A 167 7.51 2.90 9.71
C ARG A 167 7.65 4.41 9.63
N LEU A 168 8.24 4.86 8.52
CA LEU A 168 8.37 6.27 8.18
C LEU A 168 7.47 6.59 6.98
N VAL A 169 6.67 7.65 7.07
CA VAL A 169 5.78 8.09 5.98
C VAL A 169 5.88 9.60 5.79
N ALA A 170 5.99 10.05 4.54
CA ALA A 170 5.89 11.47 4.19
C ALA A 170 5.01 11.65 2.94
N THR A 171 4.25 12.75 2.90
CA THR A 171 3.32 13.08 1.82
C THR A 171 3.06 14.57 1.75
N ASP A 172 2.75 15.07 0.54
CA ASP A 172 2.37 16.46 0.27
C ASP A 172 1.01 16.57 -0.45
N ARG A 173 0.22 15.49 -0.39
CA ARG A 173 -1.04 15.22 -1.14
C ARG A 173 -0.86 14.80 -2.60
N TYR A 174 0.27 15.11 -3.23
CA TYR A 174 0.52 14.79 -4.64
C TYR A 174 1.50 13.63 -4.82
N ARG A 175 2.22 13.27 -3.77
CA ARG A 175 3.08 12.10 -3.69
C ARG A 175 3.16 11.60 -2.26
N MET A 176 3.56 10.36 -2.11
CA MET A 176 3.76 9.72 -0.82
C MET A 176 4.96 8.80 -0.89
N ALA A 177 5.72 8.70 0.19
CA ALA A 177 6.81 7.75 0.33
C ALA A 177 6.75 7.06 1.69
N ILE A 178 7.05 5.77 1.69
CA ILE A 178 7.00 4.88 2.86
C ILE A 178 8.30 4.08 2.90
N ALA A 179 8.88 3.95 4.08
CA ALA A 179 10.01 3.07 4.33
C ALA A 179 9.91 2.46 5.72
N ASP A 180 10.37 1.22 5.87
CA ASP A 180 10.38 0.49 7.13
C ASP A 180 11.80 0.32 7.65
N VAL A 181 11.97 0.42 8.97
CA VAL A 181 13.25 0.22 9.67
C VAL A 181 13.06 -0.86 10.73
N PRO A 182 13.89 -1.91 10.75
CA PRO A 182 13.82 -2.93 11.80
C PRO A 182 14.22 -2.34 13.16
N LEU A 183 13.44 -2.69 14.18
CA LEU A 183 13.74 -2.37 15.58
C LEU A 183 14.76 -3.36 16.16
N THR A 184 15.64 -2.89 17.03
CA THR A 184 16.49 -3.74 17.87
C THR A 184 15.97 -3.87 19.30
N ASP A 185 15.23 -2.87 19.77
CA ASP A 185 14.60 -2.84 21.10
C ASP A 185 13.35 -1.95 21.07
N LEU A 186 12.37 -2.26 21.92
CA LEU A 186 11.11 -1.55 22.05
C LEU A 186 10.52 -1.72 23.47
N THR A 187 10.21 -0.60 24.12
CA THR A 187 9.48 -0.54 25.39
C THR A 187 8.45 0.58 25.34
N GLY A 188 7.24 0.31 25.82
CA GLY A 188 6.13 1.28 25.84
C GLY A 188 4.99 0.90 24.89
N PRO A 189 3.95 1.74 24.81
CA PRO A 189 2.80 1.49 23.95
C PRO A 189 3.12 1.73 22.47
N ASP A 190 2.24 1.25 21.58
CA ASP A 190 2.24 1.70 20.18
C ASP A 190 2.01 3.21 20.11
N THR A 191 2.83 3.92 19.34
CA THR A 191 2.71 5.35 19.14
C THR A 191 3.01 5.75 17.69
N GLY A 192 2.54 6.94 17.32
CA GLY A 192 2.76 7.55 16.01
C GLY A 192 2.84 9.07 16.17
N VAL A 193 3.96 9.66 15.72
CA VAL A 193 4.24 11.09 15.86
C VAL A 193 4.77 11.65 14.55
N VAL A 194 4.46 12.91 14.25
CA VAL A 194 5.01 13.56 13.06
C VAL A 194 6.26 14.34 13.45
N ALA A 195 7.43 13.88 13.03
CA ALA A 195 8.69 14.60 13.21
C ALA A 195 8.77 15.76 12.21
N PRO A 196 8.84 17.03 12.66
CA PRO A 196 8.98 18.17 11.76
C PRO A 196 10.23 18.03 10.89
N LEU A 197 10.15 18.43 9.62
CA LEU A 197 11.28 18.29 8.69
C LEU A 197 12.59 18.94 9.18
N PRO A 198 12.58 20.12 9.86
CA PRO A 198 13.81 20.67 10.44
C PRO A 198 14.48 19.78 11.49
N LEU A 199 13.69 19.06 12.30
CA LEU A 199 14.21 18.10 13.29
C LEU A 199 14.82 16.89 12.57
N VAL A 200 14.14 16.38 11.55
CA VAL A 200 14.64 15.29 10.70
C VAL A 200 15.95 15.67 10.00
N ASP A 201 16.03 16.87 9.42
CA ASP A 201 17.21 17.35 8.72
C ASP A 201 18.39 17.62 9.65
N ALA A 202 18.13 18.01 10.90
CA ALA A 202 19.15 18.11 11.94
C ALA A 202 19.65 16.73 12.42
N LEU A 203 18.80 15.70 12.38
CA LEU A 203 19.16 14.34 12.77
C LEU A 203 20.07 13.65 11.73
N VAL A 204 19.76 13.79 10.43
CA VAL A 204 20.43 13.04 9.34
C VAL A 204 21.97 13.12 9.40
N PRO A 205 22.61 14.29 9.61
CA PRO A 205 24.06 14.39 9.73
C PRO A 205 24.66 13.66 10.94
N LEU A 206 23.86 13.39 11.98
CA LEU A 206 24.29 12.70 13.20
C LEU A 206 24.27 11.17 13.06
N LEU A 207 23.61 10.63 12.02
CA LEU A 207 23.43 9.20 11.79
C LEU A 207 24.72 8.55 11.27
N ALA A 208 25.64 8.26 12.19
CA ALA A 208 26.90 7.58 11.91
C ALA A 208 26.72 6.07 11.76
N ALA A 209 27.33 5.50 10.72
CA ALA A 209 27.27 4.07 10.43
C ALA A 209 27.70 3.21 11.62
N GLY A 210 27.01 2.08 11.82
CA GLY A 210 27.27 1.15 12.93
C GLY A 210 26.91 1.65 14.35
N THR A 211 26.31 2.83 14.48
CA THR A 211 25.86 3.37 15.78
C THR A 211 24.35 3.12 15.96
N PRO A 212 23.88 2.65 17.13
CA PRO A 212 22.45 2.59 17.41
C PRO A 212 21.88 3.99 17.68
N VAL A 213 20.64 4.20 17.27
CA VAL A 213 19.85 5.40 17.55
C VAL A 213 18.80 5.03 18.57
N ARG A 214 18.88 5.60 19.76
CA ARG A 214 17.78 5.52 20.74
C ARG A 214 16.80 6.65 20.47
N MET A 215 15.52 6.31 20.45
CA MET A 215 14.43 7.25 20.21
C MET A 215 13.45 7.18 21.37
N SER A 216 12.98 8.34 21.81
CA SER A 216 11.91 8.47 22.80
C SER A 216 10.79 9.27 22.16
N LEU A 217 9.59 8.68 22.08
CA LEU A 217 8.45 9.22 21.36
C LEU A 217 7.24 9.36 22.30
N SER A 218 6.64 10.55 22.33
CA SER A 218 5.35 10.83 22.99
C SER A 218 4.55 11.87 22.21
N ALA A 219 3.35 12.19 22.70
CA ALA A 219 2.54 13.24 22.10
C ALA A 219 3.17 14.64 22.20
N SER A 220 4.08 14.84 23.16
CA SER A 220 4.68 16.14 23.48
C SER A 220 6.15 16.25 23.06
N GLU A 221 6.90 15.16 22.97
CA GLU A 221 8.32 15.16 22.67
C GLU A 221 8.74 14.03 21.72
N ILE A 222 9.67 14.38 20.82
CA ILE A 222 10.46 13.45 20.02
C ILE A 222 11.92 13.70 20.41
N ALA A 223 12.60 12.68 20.92
CA ALA A 223 14.02 12.75 21.24
C ALA A 223 14.81 11.64 20.54
N PHE A 224 16.02 11.97 20.13
CA PHE A 224 17.00 11.10 19.50
C PHE A 224 18.32 11.17 20.27
N ALA A 225 18.92 10.02 20.53
CA ALA A 225 20.27 9.91 21.08
C ALA A 225 21.15 9.03 20.19
N VAL A 226 22.20 9.63 19.61
CA VAL A 226 23.13 8.98 18.67
C VAL A 226 24.56 9.31 19.03
N GLY A 227 25.37 8.30 19.35
CA GLY A 227 26.82 8.48 19.60
C GLY A 227 27.15 9.59 20.62
N GLY A 228 26.35 9.73 21.69
CA GLY A 228 26.53 10.76 22.72
C GLY A 228 25.91 12.13 22.41
N HIS A 229 25.36 12.33 21.20
CA HIS A 229 24.63 13.54 20.84
C HIS A 229 23.13 13.34 21.09
N GLY A 230 22.51 14.32 21.73
CA GLY A 230 21.06 14.38 21.94
C GLY A 230 20.44 15.44 21.02
N LEU A 231 19.30 15.11 20.43
CA LEU A 231 18.48 16.03 19.64
C LEU A 231 17.02 15.80 20.01
N SER A 232 16.28 16.84 20.37
CA SER A 232 14.85 16.72 20.65
C SER A 232 14.04 17.89 20.08
N GLY A 233 12.73 17.68 19.98
CA GLY A 233 11.77 18.67 19.53
C GLY A 233 10.34 18.20 19.75
N ALA A 234 9.38 19.11 19.57
CA ALA A 234 7.96 18.76 19.66
C ALA A 234 7.47 18.11 18.35
N PRO A 235 6.55 17.12 18.41
CA PRO A 235 5.83 16.65 17.24
C PRO A 235 5.06 17.77 16.53
N ALA A 236 4.84 17.61 15.22
CA ALA A 236 3.95 18.52 14.49
C ALA A 236 2.49 18.34 14.99
N PRO A 237 1.74 19.43 15.17
CA PRO A 237 0.38 19.36 15.70
C PRO A 237 -0.59 18.79 14.65
N GLY A 238 -1.58 18.03 15.13
CA GLY A 238 -2.67 17.48 14.30
C GLY A 238 -2.46 16.02 13.91
N GLU A 239 -3.44 15.47 13.22
CA GLU A 239 -3.43 14.07 12.80
C GLU A 239 -2.88 13.92 11.38
N PHE A 240 -1.93 13.00 11.21
CA PHE A 240 -1.40 12.65 9.89
C PHE A 240 -2.49 11.93 9.08
N PRO A 241 -2.64 12.20 7.77
CA PRO A 241 -3.67 11.53 6.98
C PRO A 241 -3.55 10.01 7.00
N ASP A 242 -4.70 9.33 6.98
CA ASP A 242 -4.76 7.87 6.89
C ASP A 242 -4.26 7.39 5.51
N TYR A 243 -2.95 7.19 5.43
CA TYR A 243 -2.26 6.75 4.23
C TYR A 243 -2.57 5.28 3.89
N ARG A 244 -2.99 4.47 4.88
CA ARG A 244 -3.36 3.07 4.66
C ARG A 244 -4.58 2.96 3.77
N ARG A 245 -5.55 3.88 3.91
CA ARG A 245 -6.68 3.99 2.96
C ARG A 245 -6.21 4.28 1.53
N ALA A 246 -5.23 5.16 1.36
CA ALA A 246 -4.67 5.47 0.04
C ALA A 246 -3.96 4.25 -0.58
N LEU A 247 -3.27 3.44 0.23
CA LEU A 247 -2.69 2.17 -0.20
C LEU A 247 -3.76 1.12 -0.53
N ALA A 248 -4.78 0.96 0.32
CA ALA A 248 -5.84 -0.01 0.14
C ALA A 248 -6.66 0.27 -1.14
N ALA A 249 -6.86 1.54 -1.48
CA ALA A 249 -7.51 1.95 -2.73
C ALA A 249 -6.74 1.49 -3.99
N ARG A 250 -5.45 1.13 -3.87
CA ARG A 250 -4.62 0.59 -4.96
C ARG A 250 -4.66 -0.94 -5.09
N ALA A 251 -5.52 -1.65 -4.35
CA ALA A 251 -5.54 -3.12 -4.30
C ALA A 251 -6.05 -3.84 -5.58
N GLY A 252 -6.01 -3.17 -6.73
CA GLY A 252 -6.21 -3.78 -8.05
C GLY A 252 -5.02 -4.63 -8.49
N GLU A 253 -4.99 -4.99 -9.78
CA GLU A 253 -3.86 -5.69 -10.42
C GLU A 253 -3.09 -4.73 -11.33
N PRO A 254 -2.21 -3.87 -10.77
CA PRO A 254 -1.45 -2.94 -11.60
C PRO A 254 -0.51 -3.72 -12.53
N LEU A 255 -0.26 -3.15 -13.70
CA LEU A 255 0.83 -3.59 -14.56
C LEU A 255 2.15 -3.34 -13.83
N ARG A 256 2.95 -4.40 -13.66
CA ARG A 256 4.24 -4.37 -12.98
C ARG A 256 5.38 -4.59 -13.94
N VAL A 257 6.37 -3.70 -13.89
CA VAL A 257 7.56 -3.78 -14.74
C VAL A 257 8.82 -3.55 -13.91
N SER A 258 9.81 -4.42 -14.08
CA SER A 258 11.15 -4.23 -13.52
C SER A 258 11.89 -3.20 -14.37
N VAL A 259 12.44 -2.17 -13.72
CA VAL A 259 13.17 -1.09 -14.37
C VAL A 259 14.52 -0.89 -13.70
N ASP A 260 15.55 -0.62 -14.50
CA ASP A 260 16.81 -0.10 -13.97
C ASP A 260 16.62 1.36 -13.56
N ALA A 261 16.80 1.66 -12.27
CA ALA A 261 16.54 2.98 -11.70
C ALA A 261 17.39 4.07 -12.38
N ALA A 262 18.67 3.78 -12.67
CA ALA A 262 19.59 4.73 -13.26
C ALA A 262 19.30 4.97 -14.75
N ALA A 263 18.89 3.95 -15.50
CA ALA A 263 18.45 4.09 -16.87
C ALA A 263 17.15 4.89 -16.95
N LEU A 264 16.11 4.48 -16.21
CA LEU A 264 14.83 5.17 -16.23
C LEU A 264 14.95 6.63 -15.76
N ARG A 265 15.78 6.90 -14.74
CA ARG A 265 16.07 8.27 -14.32
C ARG A 265 16.64 9.12 -15.46
N ARG A 266 17.62 8.61 -16.21
CA ARG A 266 18.22 9.34 -17.34
C ARG A 266 17.17 9.63 -18.40
N ASP A 267 16.31 8.66 -18.70
CA ASP A 267 15.26 8.80 -19.71
C ASP A 267 14.19 9.81 -19.26
N VAL A 268 13.75 9.75 -18.00
CA VAL A 268 12.82 10.71 -17.38
C VAL A 268 13.39 12.13 -17.40
N ALA A 269 14.68 12.29 -17.08
CA ALA A 269 15.33 13.61 -17.08
C ALA A 269 15.45 14.21 -18.48
N ALA A 270 15.59 13.38 -19.52
CA ALA A 270 15.70 13.81 -20.91
C ALA A 270 14.35 13.93 -21.64
N ALA A 271 13.26 13.46 -21.02
CA ALA A 271 11.96 13.38 -21.66
C ALA A 271 11.33 14.76 -21.93
N PRO A 272 10.53 14.89 -23.00
CA PRO A 272 9.76 16.10 -23.26
C PRO A 272 8.74 16.35 -22.15
N THR A 273 8.64 17.60 -21.72
CA THR A 273 7.72 18.05 -20.66
C THR A 273 6.78 19.13 -21.16
N VAL A 274 5.59 19.20 -20.56
CA VAL A 274 4.63 20.29 -20.74
C VAL A 274 4.41 20.98 -19.40
N ARG A 275 4.27 22.31 -19.40
CA ARG A 275 3.84 23.05 -18.21
C ARG A 275 2.32 22.92 -18.06
N HIS A 276 1.87 22.42 -16.92
CA HIS A 276 0.46 22.30 -16.58
C HIS A 276 0.26 22.87 -15.18
N GLU A 277 -0.49 23.96 -15.08
CA GLU A 277 -0.61 24.77 -13.85
C GLU A 277 0.78 25.11 -13.28
N ASN A 278 1.06 24.69 -12.04
CA ASN A 278 2.34 24.93 -11.35
C ASN A 278 3.34 23.77 -11.52
N ALA A 279 3.03 22.72 -12.29
CA ALA A 279 3.84 21.53 -12.43
C ALA A 279 4.54 21.40 -13.81
N THR A 280 5.72 20.79 -13.80
CA THR A 280 6.39 20.28 -15.01
C THR A 280 5.97 18.83 -15.20
N VAL A 281 5.17 18.56 -16.22
CA VAL A 281 4.51 17.26 -16.42
C VAL A 281 5.12 16.53 -17.60
N MET A 282 5.32 15.23 -17.46
CA MET A 282 5.72 14.35 -18.54
C MET A 282 4.78 13.14 -18.64
N VAL A 283 4.77 12.48 -19.79
CA VAL A 283 3.99 11.25 -20.00
C VAL A 283 4.91 10.05 -19.99
N LEU A 284 4.64 9.08 -19.11
CA LEU A 284 5.32 7.80 -19.04
C LEU A 284 4.39 6.71 -19.56
N THR A 285 4.92 5.80 -20.36
CA THR A 285 4.14 4.75 -21.00
C THR A 285 4.80 3.39 -20.78
N ILE A 286 3.98 2.37 -20.54
CA ILE A 286 4.43 0.99 -20.47
C ILE A 286 3.97 0.22 -21.72
N GLY A 287 4.94 -0.33 -22.46
CA GLY A 287 4.70 -1.19 -23.61
C GLY A 287 4.19 -2.57 -23.22
N ALA A 288 3.52 -3.25 -24.15
CA ALA A 288 3.00 -4.62 -23.93
C ALA A 288 4.12 -5.67 -23.72
N ASP A 289 5.35 -5.34 -24.13
CA ASP A 289 6.57 -6.11 -23.91
C ASP A 289 7.22 -5.84 -22.54
N GLY A 290 6.61 -4.99 -21.72
CA GLY A 290 7.18 -4.54 -20.44
C GLY A 290 8.27 -3.49 -20.61
N SER A 291 8.41 -2.85 -21.77
CA SER A 291 9.27 -1.67 -21.92
C SER A 291 8.64 -0.46 -21.22
N VAL A 292 9.48 0.44 -20.68
CA VAL A 292 9.03 1.74 -20.15
C VAL A 292 9.65 2.84 -20.99
N GLU A 293 8.80 3.72 -21.52
CA GLU A 293 9.23 4.84 -22.34
C GLU A 293 8.77 6.17 -21.73
N ALA A 294 9.69 7.11 -21.67
CA ALA A 294 9.47 8.47 -21.19
C ALA A 294 9.22 9.40 -22.39
N GLY A 295 8.06 10.07 -22.42
CA GLY A 295 7.70 11.03 -23.48
C GLY A 295 6.92 10.46 -24.66
N ALA A 296 6.19 9.34 -24.49
CA ALA A 296 5.43 8.68 -25.55
C ALA A 296 3.90 8.81 -25.36
N PRO A 297 3.29 10.01 -25.57
CA PRO A 297 1.90 10.29 -25.22
C PRO A 297 0.86 9.51 -26.04
N ASP A 298 1.22 9.05 -27.23
CA ASP A 298 0.28 8.41 -28.16
C ASP A 298 0.10 6.89 -27.91
N ARG A 299 0.86 6.32 -26.98
CA ARG A 299 0.82 4.88 -26.69
C ARG A 299 -0.25 4.52 -25.63
N PRO A 300 -0.79 3.28 -25.66
CA PRO A 300 -1.69 2.78 -24.60
C PRO A 300 -0.94 2.59 -23.28
N HIS A 301 -1.67 2.46 -22.16
CA HIS A 301 -1.08 2.33 -20.80
C HIS A 301 -0.09 3.45 -20.46
N ARG A 302 -0.55 4.69 -20.62
CA ARG A 302 0.18 5.90 -20.28
C ARG A 302 -0.28 6.50 -18.96
N VAL A 303 0.59 7.28 -18.33
CA VAL A 303 0.25 8.15 -17.20
C VAL A 303 1.02 9.45 -17.34
N ALA A 304 0.35 10.57 -17.08
CA ALA A 304 1.02 11.86 -16.97
C ALA A 304 1.35 12.12 -15.50
N VAL A 305 2.59 12.50 -15.19
CA VAL A 305 3.06 12.72 -13.82
C VAL A 305 3.96 13.95 -13.75
N ASN A 306 4.06 14.55 -12.56
CA ASN A 306 5.07 15.58 -12.31
C ASN A 306 6.47 14.96 -12.40
N GLN A 307 7.31 15.50 -13.29
CA GLN A 307 8.65 15.00 -13.57
C GLN A 307 9.55 15.06 -12.33
N GLU A 308 9.50 16.16 -11.57
CA GLU A 308 10.33 16.35 -10.37
C GLU A 308 10.01 15.32 -9.29
N PHE A 309 8.72 14.99 -9.14
CA PHE A 309 8.28 13.98 -8.18
C PHE A 309 8.74 12.57 -8.55
N LEU A 310 8.67 12.22 -9.85
CA LEU A 310 9.16 10.94 -10.33
C LEU A 310 10.68 10.83 -10.21
N LEU A 311 11.42 11.89 -10.56
CA LEU A 311 12.88 11.93 -10.41
C LEU A 311 13.31 11.75 -8.95
N ALA A 312 12.65 12.44 -8.02
CA ALA A 312 12.92 12.30 -6.59
C ALA A 312 12.62 10.89 -6.07
N ALA A 313 11.54 10.26 -6.54
CA ALA A 313 11.20 8.88 -6.20
C ALA A 313 12.22 7.87 -6.74
N LEU A 314 12.73 8.08 -7.96
CA LEU A 314 13.79 7.25 -8.54
C LEU A 314 15.12 7.40 -7.80
N ASP A 315 15.47 8.62 -7.37
CA ASP A 315 16.67 8.88 -6.56
C ASP A 315 16.57 8.20 -5.18
N ALA A 316 15.39 8.27 -4.57
CA ALA A 316 15.10 7.69 -3.26
C ALA A 316 15.03 6.15 -3.28
N GLY A 317 14.63 5.55 -4.40
CA GLY A 317 14.54 4.09 -4.56
C GLY A 317 15.90 3.38 -4.49
N GLY A 318 17.01 4.12 -4.62
CA GLY A 318 18.36 3.59 -4.57
C GLY A 318 18.81 2.95 -5.89
N PRO A 319 20.07 2.49 -5.95
CA PRO A 319 20.63 1.90 -7.15
C PRO A 319 20.06 0.50 -7.43
N GLY A 320 19.93 0.15 -8.72
CA GLY A 320 19.56 -1.20 -9.15
C GLY A 320 18.15 -1.28 -9.75
N GLN A 321 17.49 -2.41 -9.51
CA GLN A 321 16.18 -2.71 -10.07
C GLN A 321 15.07 -2.24 -9.13
N LEU A 322 14.11 -1.49 -9.68
CA LEU A 322 12.86 -1.10 -9.03
C LEU A 322 11.69 -1.75 -9.75
N VAL A 323 10.56 -1.89 -9.06
CA VAL A 323 9.31 -2.31 -9.70
C VAL A 323 8.41 -1.09 -9.87
N LEU A 324 8.12 -0.76 -11.12
CA LEU A 324 7.15 0.26 -11.50
C LEU A 324 5.76 -0.37 -11.57
N GLU A 325 4.77 0.25 -10.92
CA GLU A 325 3.37 -0.17 -10.92
C GLU A 325 2.46 0.89 -11.54
N LEU A 326 1.69 0.52 -12.56
CA LEU A 326 0.74 1.39 -13.24
C LEU A 326 -0.63 0.73 -13.39
N ASP A 327 -1.70 1.44 -13.01
CA ASP A 327 -3.09 0.95 -13.08
C ASP A 327 -3.97 1.87 -13.96
N GLY A 328 -3.43 2.24 -15.12
CA GLY A 328 -4.11 3.13 -16.07
C GLY A 328 -3.85 4.63 -15.86
N PRO A 329 -4.45 5.49 -16.70
CA PRO A 329 -4.01 6.89 -16.88
C PRO A 329 -4.38 7.86 -15.76
N ILE A 330 -5.32 7.47 -14.90
CA ILE A 330 -5.84 8.31 -13.81
C ILE A 330 -5.56 7.71 -12.44
N MET A 331 -4.89 6.56 -12.39
CA MET A 331 -4.46 5.94 -11.14
C MET A 331 -3.04 6.36 -10.82
N PRO A 332 -2.67 6.45 -9.53
CA PRO A 332 -1.32 6.85 -9.16
C PRO A 332 -0.28 5.88 -9.71
N LEU A 333 0.88 6.41 -10.07
CA LEU A 333 2.06 5.62 -10.36
C LEU A 333 2.70 5.19 -9.03
N ALA A 334 3.19 3.97 -8.93
CA ALA A 334 4.03 3.58 -7.79
C ALA A 334 5.38 3.00 -8.20
N LEU A 335 6.36 3.20 -7.32
CA LEU A 335 7.70 2.64 -7.39
C LEU A 335 7.95 1.85 -6.11
N ARG A 336 8.33 0.59 -6.26
CA ARG A 336 8.67 -0.30 -5.15
C ARG A 336 10.15 -0.63 -5.20
N GLY A 337 10.87 -0.24 -4.14
CA GLY A 337 12.21 -0.70 -3.83
C GLY A 337 12.18 -1.88 -2.85
N PRO A 338 13.34 -2.36 -2.40
CA PRO A 338 13.43 -3.45 -1.42
C PRO A 338 12.73 -3.12 -0.10
N ASP A 339 13.03 -1.94 0.46
CA ASP A 339 12.55 -1.49 1.78
C ASP A 339 11.78 -0.15 1.69
N SER A 340 11.38 0.24 0.48
CA SER A 340 10.70 1.51 0.23
C SER A 340 9.59 1.40 -0.80
N PHE A 341 8.60 2.27 -0.66
CA PHE A 341 7.46 2.37 -1.56
C PHE A 341 7.10 3.84 -1.77
N ALA A 342 7.07 4.27 -3.03
CA ALA A 342 6.71 5.63 -3.40
C ALA A 342 5.49 5.63 -4.31
N VAL A 343 4.64 6.65 -4.16
CA VAL A 343 3.45 6.91 -4.98
C VAL A 343 3.53 8.33 -5.53
N VAL A 344 3.24 8.49 -6.82
CA VAL A 344 3.13 9.78 -7.48
C VAL A 344 1.74 9.89 -8.10
N MET A 345 1.00 10.94 -7.75
CA MET A 345 -0.34 11.17 -8.27
C MET A 345 -0.29 11.53 -9.76
N PRO A 346 -1.28 11.09 -10.56
CA PRO A 346 -1.33 11.41 -11.97
C PRO A 346 -1.85 12.83 -12.17
N VAL A 347 -1.39 13.48 -13.24
CA VAL A 347 -1.90 14.76 -13.71
C VAL A 347 -2.86 14.52 -14.87
N ARG A 348 -4.02 15.19 -14.87
CA ARG A 348 -4.92 15.16 -16.01
C ARG A 348 -4.48 16.23 -17.02
N LEU A 349 -3.86 15.79 -18.11
CA LEU A 349 -3.55 16.63 -19.28
C LEU A 349 -4.82 16.91 -20.10
#